data_AF-A0A317SUR2-F1
#
_entry.id   AF-A0A317SUR2-F1
#
_cell.length_a   1.000
_cell.length_b   1.000
_cell.length_c   1.000
_cell.angle_alpha   90.00
_cell.angle_beta   90.00
_cell.angle_gamma   90.00
#
_symmetry.space_group_name_H-M   'P 1'
#
loop_
_entity.id
_entity.type
_entity.pdbx_description
1 polymer ?
#
loop_
_entity_poly.entity_id
_entity_poly.type
_entity_poly.pdbx_seq_one_letter_code
_entity_poly.pdbx_strand_id
1 'polypeptide(L)'
;MSGGDATLVIEFDGGKTETIDVKHQHENDIARAVIDLTKAEPVPTSEEDAEIVAQYELYKVRMEEQQAINKQRRVERRVERRAEKNAIGGTGRPA
;
A
#
# COMPACT_ATOMS: atom_id res chain seq x y z
N MET A 1 16.55 22.96 -8.10
CA MET A 1 17.36 21.73 -7.95
C MET A 1 17.22 20.94 -9.23
N SER A 2 18.24 20.88 -10.09
CA SER A 2 18.21 19.98 -11.24
C SER A 2 18.58 18.59 -10.74
N GLY A 3 17.60 17.68 -10.67
CA GLY A 3 17.85 16.30 -10.30
C GLY A 3 18.85 15.66 -11.26
N GLY A 4 19.85 14.97 -10.70
CA GLY A 4 20.83 14.21 -11.48
C GLY A 4 20.16 13.15 -12.36
N ASP A 5 20.92 12.60 -13.29
CA ASP A 5 20.42 11.55 -14.17
C ASP A 5 20.26 10.25 -13.39
N ALA A 6 19.24 9.48 -13.76
CA ALA A 6 18.90 8.22 -13.12
C ALA A 6 18.83 7.14 -14.20
N THR A 7 19.80 6.24 -14.21
CA THR A 7 19.93 5.18 -15.22
C THR A 7 20.11 3.81 -14.58
N LEU A 8 19.56 2.79 -15.21
CA LEU A 8 19.76 1.38 -14.88
C LEU A 8 20.60 0.72 -15.98
N VAL A 9 21.70 0.07 -15.62
CA VAL A 9 22.60 -0.63 -16.55
C VAL A 9 22.47 -2.13 -16.35
N ILE A 10 22.29 -2.87 -17.44
CA ILE A 10 22.23 -4.33 -17.48
C ILE A 10 23.45 -4.84 -18.22
N GLU A 11 24.24 -5.69 -17.57
CA GLU A 11 25.41 -6.35 -18.16
C GLU A 11 25.06 -7.80 -18.46
N PHE A 12 25.28 -8.22 -19.70
CA PHE A 12 25.07 -9.59 -20.16
C PHE A 12 26.39 -10.33 -20.26
N ASP A 13 26.32 -11.66 -20.17
CA ASP A 13 27.46 -12.51 -20.49
C ASP A 13 27.95 -12.25 -21.93
N GLY A 14 29.26 -12.24 -22.13
CA GLY A 14 29.89 -11.79 -23.38
C GLY A 14 30.17 -10.28 -23.47
N GLY A 15 30.00 -9.53 -22.37
CA GLY A 15 30.42 -8.12 -22.26
C GLY A 15 29.50 -7.12 -22.95
N LYS A 16 28.30 -7.54 -23.36
CA LYS A 16 27.27 -6.65 -23.90
C LYS A 16 26.61 -5.91 -22.75
N THR A 17 26.45 -4.59 -22.89
CA THR A 17 25.74 -3.75 -21.91
C THR A 17 24.55 -3.06 -22.55
N GLU A 18 23.46 -2.92 -21.81
CA GLU A 18 22.27 -2.16 -22.18
C GLU A 18 21.98 -1.14 -21.06
N THR A 19 21.51 0.06 -21.41
CA THR A 19 21.22 1.13 -20.45
C THR A 19 19.80 1.63 -20.62
N ILE A 20 19.08 1.76 -19.50
CA ILE A 20 17.71 2.27 -19.43
C ILE A 20 17.74 3.59 -18.68
N ASP A 21 17.20 4.66 -19.26
CA ASP A 21 16.91 5.89 -18.54
C ASP A 21 15.64 5.68 -17.69
N VAL A 22 15.78 5.77 -16.37
CA VAL A 22 14.68 5.55 -15.41
C VAL A 22 14.19 6.86 -14.79
N LYS A 23 14.73 8.00 -15.24
CA LYS A 23 14.37 9.31 -14.72
C LYS A 23 12.90 9.61 -15.00
N HIS A 24 12.15 9.96 -13.96
CA HIS A 24 10.72 10.26 -14.02
C HIS A 24 9.83 9.12 -14.55
N GLN A 25 10.31 7.88 -14.53
CA GLN A 25 9.53 6.70 -14.92
C GLN A 25 8.82 6.06 -13.73
N HIS A 26 7.68 5.41 -14.00
CA HIS A 26 6.99 4.60 -13.01
C HIS A 26 7.65 3.20 -12.90
N GLU A 27 7.63 2.60 -11.72
CA GLU A 27 8.24 1.29 -11.44
C GLU A 27 7.82 0.22 -12.48
N ASN A 28 6.53 0.10 -12.76
CA ASN A 28 6.00 -0.83 -13.75
C ASN A 28 6.58 -0.67 -15.16
N ASP A 29 6.86 0.56 -15.60
CA ASP A 29 7.41 0.82 -16.93
C ASP A 29 8.88 0.42 -16.99
N ILE A 30 9.63 0.68 -15.91
CA ILE A 30 11.02 0.24 -15.75
C ILE A 30 11.07 -1.29 -15.76
N ALA A 31 10.22 -1.97 -14.99
CA ALA A 31 10.18 -3.42 -14.90
C ALA A 31 9.88 -4.08 -16.26
N ARG A 32 8.94 -3.52 -17.03
CA ARG A 32 8.64 -3.98 -18.40
C ARG A 32 9.85 -3.84 -19.32
N ALA A 33 10.50 -2.67 -19.31
CA ALA A 33 11.70 -2.45 -20.12
C ALA A 33 12.82 -3.45 -19.80
N VAL A 34 12.99 -3.80 -18.52
CA VAL A 34 13.96 -4.84 -18.10
C VAL A 34 13.57 -6.22 -18.63
N ILE A 35 12.30 -6.61 -18.51
CA ILE A 35 11.83 -7.92 -19.00
C ILE A 35 11.97 -8.01 -20.53
N ASP A 36 11.62 -6.96 -21.26
CA ASP A 36 11.71 -6.91 -22.72
C ASP A 36 13.17 -7.01 -23.21
N LEU A 37 14.11 -6.36 -22.51
CA LEU A 37 15.54 -6.40 -22.83
C LEU A 37 16.18 -7.75 -22.50
N THR A 38 15.87 -8.29 -21.32
CA THR A 38 16.44 -9.56 -20.86
C THR A 38 15.80 -10.77 -21.51
N LYS A 39 14.58 -10.61 -22.04
CA LYS A 39 13.72 -11.70 -22.55
C LYS A 39 13.56 -12.84 -21.54
N ALA A 40 13.61 -12.50 -20.25
CA ALA A 40 13.46 -13.46 -19.17
C ALA A 40 12.05 -14.03 -19.18
N GLU A 41 11.94 -15.36 -19.08
CA GLU A 41 10.65 -16.01 -18.91
C GLU A 41 10.22 -15.88 -17.43
N PRO A 42 9.01 -15.38 -17.16
CA PRO A 42 8.53 -15.27 -15.79
C PRO A 42 8.32 -16.66 -15.20
N VAL A 43 8.79 -16.85 -13.97
CA VAL A 43 8.56 -18.09 -13.22
C VAL A 43 7.08 -18.17 -12.87
N PRO A 44 6.38 -19.26 -13.23
CA PRO A 44 4.98 -19.42 -12.88
C PRO A 44 4.82 -19.56 -11.37
N THR A 45 3.75 -18.97 -10.83
CA THR A 45 3.38 -19.09 -9.42
C THR A 45 2.98 -20.53 -9.10
N SER A 46 3.51 -21.07 -8.00
CA SER A 46 3.13 -22.41 -7.53
C SER A 46 1.72 -22.41 -6.93
N GLU A 47 1.09 -23.59 -6.82
CA GLU A 47 -0.22 -23.73 -6.16
C GLU A 47 -0.15 -23.30 -4.69
N GLU A 48 0.94 -23.65 -3.99
CA GLU A 48 1.17 -23.26 -2.60
C GLU A 48 1.26 -21.73 -2.46
N ASP A 49 2.00 -21.06 -3.35
CA ASP A 49 2.10 -19.60 -3.35
C ASP A 49 0.74 -18.94 -3.62
N ALA A 50 -0.05 -19.50 -4.55
CA ALA A 50 -1.39 -19.00 -4.87
C ALA A 50 -2.34 -19.13 -3.67
N GLU A 51 -2.27 -20.24 -2.93
CA GLU A 51 -3.05 -20.42 -1.70
C GLU A 51 -2.65 -19.40 -0.62
N ILE A 52 -1.35 -19.15 -0.44
CA ILE A 52 -0.86 -18.15 0.52
C ILE A 52 -1.40 -16.76 0.16
N VAL A 53 -1.35 -16.38 -1.12
CA VAL A 53 -1.89 -15.10 -1.60
C VAL A 53 -3.39 -15.00 -1.29
N ALA A 54 -4.16 -16.03 -1.62
CA ALA A 54 -5.61 -16.05 -1.38
C ALA A 54 -5.95 -15.93 0.12
N GLN A 55 -5.22 -16.64 0.99
CA GLN A 55 -5.40 -16.54 2.44
C GLN A 55 -5.08 -15.14 2.96
N TYR A 56 -4.02 -14.52 2.44
CA TYR A 56 -3.63 -13.17 2.82
C TYR A 56 -4.66 -12.11 2.39
N GLU A 57 -5.23 -12.24 1.19
CA GLU A 57 -6.29 -11.36 0.70
C GLU A 57 -7.53 -11.44 1.59
N LEU A 58 -7.97 -12.65 1.96
CA LEU A 58 -9.07 -12.85 2.90
C LEU A 58 -8.79 -12.24 4.27
N TYR A 59 -7.55 -12.38 4.76
CA TYR A 59 -7.13 -11.77 6.02
C TYR A 59 -7.20 -10.24 5.97
N LYS A 60 -6.73 -9.61 4.87
CA LYS A 60 -6.80 -8.16 4.68
C LYS A 60 -8.23 -7.64 4.77
N VAL A 61 -9.17 -8.27 4.06
CA VAL A 61 -10.58 -7.87 4.08
C VAL A 61 -11.14 -7.89 5.50
N ARG A 62 -10.90 -8.99 6.25
CA ARG A 62 -11.35 -9.09 7.65
C ARG A 62 -10.76 -8.00 8.53
N MET A 63 -9.49 -7.64 8.31
CA MET A 63 -8.83 -6.60 9.09
C MET A 63 -9.41 -5.21 8.79
N GLU A 64 -9.71 -4.91 7.53
CA GLU A 64 -10.34 -3.65 7.13
C GLU A 64 -11.75 -3.52 7.72
N GLU A 65 -12.56 -4.58 7.68
CA GLU A 65 -13.87 -4.63 8.33
C GLU A 65 -13.77 -4.39 9.84
N GLN A 66 -12.83 -5.05 10.51
CA GLN A 66 -12.61 -4.90 11.94
C GLN A 66 -12.15 -3.48 12.30
N GLN A 67 -11.31 -2.86 11.46
CA GLN A 67 -10.91 -1.46 11.63
C GLN A 67 -12.10 -0.50 11.51
N ALA A 68 -13.00 -0.73 10.55
CA ALA A 68 -14.22 0.05 10.39
C ALA A 68 -15.14 -0.06 11.63
N ILE A 69 -15.39 -1.28 12.11
CA ILE A 69 -16.18 -1.53 13.33
C ILE A 69 -15.54 -0.83 14.54
N ASN A 70 -14.22 -0.95 14.70
CA ASN A 70 -13.50 -0.31 15.81
C ASN A 70 -13.57 1.21 15.75
N LYS A 71 -13.49 1.80 14.55
CA LYS A 71 -13.64 3.24 14.33
C LYS A 71 -15.05 3.69 14.70
N GLN A 72 -16.08 2.96 14.27
CA GLN A 72 -17.47 3.28 14.58
C GLN A 72 -17.75 3.24 16.09
N ARG A 73 -17.34 2.17 16.78
CA ARG A 73 -17.45 2.05 18.24
C ARG A 73 -16.75 3.18 18.99
N ARG A 74 -15.59 3.64 18.48
CA ARG A 74 -14.87 4.80 19.06
C ARG A 74 -15.68 6.09 18.91
N VAL A 75 -16.36 6.28 17.78
CA VAL A 75 -17.22 7.45 17.56
C VAL A 75 -18.44 7.40 18.47
N GLU A 76 -19.13 6.27 18.56
CA GLU A 76 -20.30 6.07 19.43
C GLU A 76 -19.96 6.38 20.90
N ARG A 77 -18.88 5.81 21.43
CA ARG A 77 -18.39 6.11 22.79
C ARG A 77 -18.05 7.59 22.99
N ARG A 78 -17.59 8.29 21.95
CA ARG A 78 -17.30 9.73 22.02
C ARG A 78 -18.59 10.56 22.07
N VAL A 79 -19.64 10.12 21.37
CA VAL A 79 -20.96 10.76 21.40
C VAL A 79 -21.61 10.57 22.77
N GLU A 80 -21.61 9.35 23.32
CA GLU A 80 -22.12 9.08 24.68
C GLU A 80 -21.45 9.95 25.73
N ARG A 81 -20.11 9.99 25.77
CA ARG A 81 -19.37 10.84 26.73
C ARG A 81 -19.67 12.33 26.56
N ARG A 82 -19.99 12.80 25.35
CA ARG A 82 -20.39 14.20 25.12
C ARG A 82 -21.81 14.45 25.62
N ALA A 83 -22.72 13.51 25.42
CA ALA A 83 -24.08 13.58 25.96
C ALA A 83 -24.08 13.58 27.49
N GLU A 84 -23.29 12.71 28.12
CA GLU A 84 -23.11 12.68 29.59
C GLU A 84 -22.54 14.00 30.13
N LYS A 85 -21.48 14.53 29.49
CA LYS A 85 -20.90 15.82 29.90
C LYS A 85 -21.87 16.99 29.72
N ASN A 86 -22.68 16.99 28.66
CA ASN A 86 -23.70 18.00 28.43
C ASN A 86 -24.87 17.88 29.42
N ALA A 87 -25.23 16.67 29.85
CA ALA A 87 -26.25 16.45 30.88
C ALA A 87 -25.80 16.95 32.27
N ILE A 88 -24.51 16.83 32.58
CA ILE A 88 -23.93 17.28 33.86
C ILE A 88 -23.66 18.80 33.86
N GLY A 89 -23.35 19.42 32.71
CA GLY A 89 -23.06 20.85 32.59
C GLY A 89 -24.27 21.80 32.52
N GLY A 90 -25.50 21.27 32.60
CA GLY A 90 -26.75 22.04 32.42
C GLY A 90 -27.27 22.77 33.66
N THR A 91 -26.67 22.62 34.85
CA THR A 91 -27.10 23.33 36.06
C THR A 91 -26.21 24.54 36.34
N GLY A 92 -26.12 25.44 35.37
CA GLY A 92 -25.54 26.78 35.53
C GLY A 92 -26.65 27.84 35.66
N ARG A 93 -27.23 27.93 36.86
CA ARG A 93 -28.09 28.99 37.45
C ARG A 93 -28.52 30.16 36.54
N PRO A 94 -29.83 30.35 36.23
CA PRO A 94 -30.31 31.64 35.78
C PRO A 94 -30.34 32.64 36.96
N ALA A 95 -29.93 33.89 36.65
CA ALA A 95 -30.03 35.16 37.38
C ALA A 95 -30.20 35.11 38.91
#